data_AF-A0A938QSD4-F1
#
_entry.id   AF-A0A938QSD4-F1
#
_cell.length_a   1.000
_cell.length_b   1.000
_cell.length_c   1.000
_cell.angle_alpha   90.00
_cell.angle_beta   90.00
_cell.angle_gamma   90.00
#
_symmetry.space_group_name_H-M   'P 1'
#
loop_
_entity.id
_entity.type
_entity.pdbx_description
1 polymer ?
#
loop_
_entity_poly.entity_id
_entity_poly.type
_entity_poly.pdbx_seq_one_letter_code
_entity_poly.pdbx_strand_id
1 'polypeptide(L)'
;MARNKSISVPKSIKFQISRLFGENSKEAKKDYRTDSEWKKILKKVLDELYKYFEENVDSDGLHTLMLYSCFDAANESLKEDNFWPGYVEGIIRLSFLLMGEYPDHRRRKGGKRKKEHYNLKRSRSLVYVQNMNQRLNTLLLAGRLGFIKLSKDPREVLTDFRHEKGFSATYKEFFSWFKKHYPTDYAAIF
;
A
#
# COMPACT_ATOMS: atom_id res chain seq x y z
N MET A 1 -38.36 -6.92 8.32
CA MET A 1 -37.42 -5.79 8.38
C MET A 1 -36.41 -6.05 9.49
N ALA A 2 -35.19 -6.49 9.16
CA ALA A 2 -34.14 -6.66 10.16
C ALA A 2 -33.73 -5.28 10.70
N ARG A 3 -33.70 -5.12 12.03
CA ARG A 3 -33.18 -3.90 12.66
C ARG A 3 -31.78 -3.63 12.14
N ASN A 4 -31.54 -2.43 11.61
CA ASN A 4 -30.20 -1.95 11.22
C ASN A 4 -29.29 -2.01 12.45
N LYS A 5 -28.56 -3.13 12.61
CA LYS A 5 -27.68 -3.34 13.74
C LYS A 5 -26.46 -2.45 13.53
N SER A 6 -26.29 -1.47 14.40
CA SER A 6 -25.13 -0.60 14.37
C SER A 6 -23.92 -1.37 14.92
N ILE A 7 -22.85 -1.43 14.13
CA ILE A 7 -21.62 -2.18 14.44
C ILE A 7 -20.55 -1.17 14.89
N SER A 8 -19.88 -1.46 16.00
CA SER A 8 -18.75 -0.63 16.47
C SER A 8 -17.59 -0.68 15.46
N VAL A 9 -17.01 0.47 15.19
CA VAL A 9 -15.91 0.63 14.23
C VAL A 9 -14.58 0.37 14.94
N PRO A 10 -13.78 -0.61 14.51
CA PRO A 10 -12.48 -0.86 15.10
C PRO A 10 -11.55 0.35 14.98
N LYS A 11 -10.72 0.60 16.02
CA LYS A 11 -9.75 1.71 16.03
C LYS A 11 -8.83 1.69 14.80
N SER A 12 -8.39 0.50 14.37
CA SER A 12 -7.57 0.33 13.17
C SER A 12 -8.24 0.87 11.91
N ILE A 13 -9.55 0.65 11.76
CA ILE A 13 -10.32 1.16 10.62
C ILE A 13 -10.47 2.68 10.70
N LYS A 14 -10.69 3.23 11.90
CA LYS A 14 -10.71 4.69 12.09
C LYS A 14 -9.38 5.32 11.64
N PHE A 15 -8.25 4.75 12.05
CA PHE A 15 -6.94 5.22 11.61
C PHE A 15 -6.75 5.12 10.10
N GLN A 16 -7.19 4.03 9.47
CA GLN A 16 -7.09 3.88 8.02
C GLN A 16 -7.94 4.91 7.28
N ILE A 17 -9.18 5.14 7.72
CA ILE A 17 -10.06 6.16 7.16
C ILE A 17 -9.46 7.56 7.36
N SER A 18 -8.87 7.85 8.53
CA SER A 18 -8.16 9.11 8.78
C SER A 18 -6.98 9.32 7.83
N ARG A 19 -6.25 8.27 7.47
CA ARG A 19 -5.14 8.36 6.51
C ARG A 19 -5.61 8.68 5.10
N LEU A 20 -6.75 8.11 4.69
CA LEU A 20 -7.29 8.32 3.34
C LEU A 20 -8.05 9.64 3.21
N PHE A 21 -8.85 10.02 4.21
CA PHE A 21 -9.79 11.14 4.11
C PHE A 21 -9.49 12.29 5.09
N GLY A 22 -8.42 12.19 5.86
CA GLY A 22 -8.06 13.14 6.91
C GLY A 22 -8.71 12.84 8.25
N GLU A 23 -7.99 13.14 9.33
CA GLU A 23 -8.42 12.92 10.73
C GLU A 23 -9.70 13.67 11.10
N ASN A 24 -9.94 14.80 10.44
CA ASN A 24 -11.09 15.65 10.71
C ASN A 24 -12.35 15.26 9.92
N SER A 25 -12.24 14.26 9.03
CA SER A 25 -13.38 13.81 8.23
C SER A 25 -14.49 13.24 9.10
N LYS A 26 -15.75 13.47 8.67
CA LYS A 26 -16.93 12.88 9.32
C LYS A 26 -16.83 11.36 9.41
N GLU A 27 -16.18 10.74 8.42
CA GLU A 27 -15.99 9.29 8.36
C GLU A 27 -15.00 8.81 9.42
N ALA A 28 -13.88 9.49 9.62
CA ALA A 28 -12.88 9.10 10.61
C ALA A 28 -13.40 9.14 12.05
N LYS A 29 -14.33 10.06 12.33
CA LYS A 29 -14.84 10.31 13.69
C LYS A 29 -15.92 9.33 14.14
N LYS A 30 -16.60 8.63 13.22
CA LYS A 30 -17.69 7.70 13.56
C LYS A 30 -17.21 6.48 14.35
N ASP A 31 -17.85 6.24 15.50
CA ASP A 31 -17.62 5.07 16.36
C ASP A 31 -18.50 3.87 16.02
N TYR A 32 -19.61 4.09 15.31
CA TYR A 32 -20.56 3.06 14.93
C TYR A 32 -21.06 3.26 13.49
N ARG A 33 -21.39 2.17 12.81
CA ARG A 33 -21.92 2.17 11.45
C ARG A 33 -22.96 1.07 11.25
N THR A 34 -24.04 1.43 10.56
CA THR A 34 -24.97 0.47 9.94
C THR A 34 -24.36 -0.13 8.66
N ASP A 35 -24.96 -1.21 8.15
CA ASP A 35 -24.52 -1.84 6.90
C ASP A 35 -24.59 -0.87 5.71
N SER A 36 -25.61 0.00 5.67
CA SER A 36 -25.73 1.03 4.64
C SER A 36 -24.59 2.06 4.69
N GLU A 37 -24.13 2.40 5.90
CA GLU A 37 -23.00 3.31 6.09
C GLU A 37 -21.68 2.62 5.78
N TRP A 38 -21.55 1.32 6.07
CA TRP A 38 -20.42 0.51 5.63
C TRP A 38 -20.31 0.47 4.11
N LYS A 39 -21.41 0.16 3.41
CA LYS A 39 -21.44 0.17 1.94
C LYS A 39 -20.98 1.51 1.37
N LYS A 40 -21.47 2.62 1.93
CA LYS A 40 -21.07 3.97 1.50
C LYS A 40 -19.59 4.27 1.71
N ILE A 41 -19.02 3.95 2.88
CA ILE A 41 -17.60 4.24 3.15
C ILE A 41 -16.68 3.29 2.37
N LEU A 42 -17.05 2.01 2.23
CA LEU A 42 -16.28 1.05 1.45
C LEU A 42 -16.28 1.42 -0.03
N LYS A 43 -17.40 1.92 -0.56
CA LYS A 43 -17.43 2.49 -1.91
C LYS A 43 -16.43 3.65 -2.05
N LYS A 44 -16.43 4.62 -1.14
CA LYS A 44 -15.46 5.74 -1.17
C LYS A 44 -14.01 5.24 -1.11
N VAL A 45 -13.73 4.25 -0.27
CA VAL A 45 -12.39 3.64 -0.17
C VAL A 45 -12.00 2.98 -1.49
N LEU A 46 -12.94 2.27 -2.13
CA LEU A 46 -12.72 1.63 -3.42
C LEU A 46 -12.48 2.67 -4.53
N ASP A 47 -13.25 3.75 -4.55
CA ASP A 47 -13.09 4.85 -5.52
C ASP A 47 -11.72 5.55 -5.33
N GLU A 48 -11.25 5.75 -4.10
CA GLU A 48 -9.90 6.29 -3.85
C GLU A 48 -8.80 5.27 -4.24
N LEU A 49 -8.98 4.00 -3.92
CA LEU A 49 -8.04 2.95 -4.30
C LEU A 49 -7.91 2.85 -5.83
N TYR A 50 -9.00 3.03 -6.56
CA TYR A 50 -9.01 3.09 -8.03
C TYR A 50 -8.17 4.27 -8.55
N LYS A 51 -8.31 5.46 -7.97
CA LYS A 51 -7.47 6.62 -8.36
C LYS A 51 -5.98 6.39 -8.07
N TYR A 52 -5.65 5.80 -6.92
CA TYR A 52 -4.27 5.42 -6.62
C TYR A 52 -3.76 4.38 -7.62
N PHE A 53 -4.61 3.41 -8.01
CA PHE A 53 -4.26 2.42 -9.01
C PHE A 53 -3.91 3.08 -10.35
N GLU A 54 -4.79 3.94 -10.88
CA GLU A 54 -4.58 4.63 -12.18
C GLU A 54 -3.28 5.44 -12.21
N GLU A 55 -2.93 6.07 -11.10
CA GLU A 55 -1.74 6.92 -11.01
C GLU A 55 -0.43 6.12 -10.83
N ASN A 56 -0.51 4.89 -10.29
CA ASN A 56 0.69 4.17 -9.82
C ASN A 56 0.96 2.84 -10.55
N VAL A 57 0.01 2.32 -11.33
CA VAL A 57 0.15 1.01 -11.99
C VAL A 57 0.12 1.17 -13.50
N ASP A 58 1.29 1.02 -14.11
CA ASP A 58 1.44 0.89 -15.56
C ASP A 58 1.62 -0.59 -15.93
N SER A 59 0.76 -1.10 -16.83
CA SER A 59 0.77 -2.50 -17.21
C SER A 59 0.15 -2.78 -18.58
N ASP A 60 0.34 -4.01 -19.05
CA ASP A 60 -0.25 -4.48 -20.31
C ASP A 60 -1.79 -4.53 -20.24
N GLY A 61 -2.45 -4.41 -21.40
CA GLY A 61 -3.91 -4.30 -21.47
C GLY A 61 -4.67 -5.48 -20.85
N LEU A 62 -4.12 -6.70 -20.89
CA LEU A 62 -4.76 -7.86 -20.27
C LEU A 62 -4.67 -7.74 -18.74
N HIS A 63 -3.51 -7.37 -18.20
CA HIS A 63 -3.37 -7.16 -16.76
C HIS A 63 -4.32 -6.09 -16.25
N THR A 64 -4.35 -4.95 -16.95
CA THR A 64 -5.18 -3.81 -16.59
C THR A 64 -6.66 -4.20 -16.55
N LEU A 65 -7.14 -4.97 -17.53
CA LEU A 65 -8.51 -5.50 -17.51
C LEU A 65 -8.76 -6.42 -16.31
N MET A 66 -7.82 -7.30 -15.97
CA MET A 66 -7.95 -8.17 -14.80
C MET A 66 -8.02 -7.36 -13.50
N LEU A 67 -7.22 -6.30 -13.37
CA LEU A 67 -7.22 -5.41 -12.22
C LEU A 67 -8.55 -4.64 -12.12
N TYR A 68 -9.05 -4.09 -13.23
CA TYR A 68 -10.39 -3.47 -13.29
C TYR A 68 -11.51 -4.43 -12.87
N SER A 69 -11.46 -5.68 -13.32
CA SER A 69 -12.45 -6.68 -12.91
C SER A 69 -12.48 -6.91 -11.38
N CYS A 70 -11.39 -6.63 -10.66
CA CYS A 70 -11.35 -6.70 -9.20
C CYS A 70 -12.11 -5.55 -8.55
N PHE A 71 -11.95 -4.33 -9.08
CA PHE A 71 -12.71 -3.16 -8.65
C PHE A 71 -14.20 -3.33 -8.94
N ASP A 72 -14.54 -3.83 -10.13
CA ASP A 72 -15.92 -4.12 -10.51
C ASP A 72 -16.54 -5.17 -9.59
N ALA A 73 -15.84 -6.28 -9.34
CA ALA A 73 -16.32 -7.33 -8.43
C ALA A 73 -16.58 -6.79 -7.00
N ALA A 74 -15.65 -6.00 -6.46
CA ALA A 74 -15.81 -5.38 -5.14
C ALA A 74 -16.93 -4.32 -5.12
N ASN A 75 -17.16 -3.59 -6.21
CA ASN A 75 -18.21 -2.59 -6.30
C ASN A 75 -19.59 -3.24 -6.47
N GLU A 76 -19.71 -4.29 -7.28
CA GLU A 76 -20.94 -5.07 -7.45
C GLU A 76 -21.36 -5.74 -6.14
N SER A 77 -20.42 -6.29 -5.37
CA SER A 77 -20.75 -6.94 -4.09
C SER A 77 -21.39 -5.97 -3.09
N LEU A 78 -21.10 -4.67 -3.15
CA LEU A 78 -21.72 -3.66 -2.28
C LEU A 78 -23.24 -3.53 -2.49
N LYS A 79 -23.78 -4.04 -3.60
CA LYS A 79 -25.22 -4.08 -3.87
C LYS A 79 -25.92 -5.20 -3.10
N GLU A 80 -25.19 -6.23 -2.66
CA GLU A 80 -25.72 -7.40 -1.96
C GLU A 80 -25.94 -7.16 -0.47
N ASP A 81 -26.88 -7.88 0.15
CA ASP A 81 -27.12 -7.78 1.60
C ASP A 81 -25.89 -8.23 2.42
N ASN A 82 -25.28 -9.35 2.02
CA ASN A 82 -24.04 -9.85 2.61
C ASN A 82 -22.82 -9.47 1.76
N PHE A 83 -22.53 -8.17 1.66
CA PHE A 83 -21.49 -7.64 0.76
C PHE A 83 -20.04 -8.00 1.14
N TRP A 84 -19.78 -8.37 2.40
CA TRP A 84 -18.42 -8.55 2.91
C TRP A 84 -17.58 -9.59 2.14
N PRO A 85 -18.08 -10.82 1.86
CA PRO A 85 -17.29 -11.82 1.17
C PRO A 85 -16.88 -11.38 -0.24
N GLY A 86 -17.80 -10.79 -1.01
CA GLY A 86 -17.49 -10.30 -2.36
C GLY A 86 -16.52 -9.12 -2.34
N TYR A 87 -16.69 -8.19 -1.39
CA TYR A 87 -15.79 -7.05 -1.27
C TYR A 87 -14.37 -7.52 -0.93
N VAL A 88 -14.24 -8.44 0.03
CA VAL A 88 -12.96 -9.02 0.44
C VAL A 88 -12.33 -9.83 -0.71
N GLU A 89 -13.13 -10.58 -1.46
CA GLU A 89 -12.65 -11.34 -2.62
C GLU A 89 -12.01 -10.41 -3.67
N GLY A 90 -12.68 -9.32 -4.04
CA GLY A 90 -12.15 -8.34 -4.98
C GLY A 90 -10.82 -7.73 -4.51
N ILE A 91 -10.72 -7.37 -3.22
CA ILE A 91 -9.47 -6.83 -2.64
C ILE A 91 -8.34 -7.88 -2.60
N ILE A 92 -8.66 -9.13 -2.27
CA ILE A 92 -7.68 -10.23 -2.25
C ILE A 92 -7.17 -10.49 -3.66
N ARG A 93 -8.08 -10.55 -4.65
CA ARG A 93 -7.74 -10.76 -6.05
C ARG A 93 -6.85 -9.63 -6.58
N LEU A 94 -7.21 -8.37 -6.30
CA LEU A 94 -6.40 -7.20 -6.62
C LEU A 94 -5.00 -7.32 -6.03
N SER A 95 -4.88 -7.67 -4.74
CA SER A 95 -3.60 -7.82 -4.05
C SER A 95 -2.69 -8.87 -4.71
N PHE A 96 -3.25 -10.02 -5.11
CA PHE A 96 -2.49 -11.07 -5.79
C PHE A 96 -2.01 -10.64 -7.19
N LEU A 97 -2.88 -10.00 -7.97
CA LEU A 97 -2.53 -9.52 -9.30
C LEU A 97 -1.43 -8.46 -9.26
N LEU A 98 -1.48 -7.53 -8.28
CA LEU A 98 -0.42 -6.55 -8.05
C LEU A 98 0.91 -7.21 -7.63
N MET A 99 0.89 -8.39 -7.01
CA MET A 99 2.10 -9.17 -6.72
C MET A 99 2.60 -10.01 -7.91
N GLY A 100 1.80 -10.13 -8.97
CA GLY A 100 2.17 -10.70 -10.25
C GLY A 100 1.12 -11.62 -10.85
N GLU A 101 0.40 -12.40 -10.04
CA GLU A 101 -0.52 -13.43 -10.56
C GLU A 101 -1.59 -13.78 -9.54
N TYR A 102 -2.79 -14.11 -10.02
CA TYR A 102 -3.81 -14.73 -9.18
C TYR A 102 -3.56 -16.23 -9.02
N PRO A 103 -3.33 -16.74 -7.80
CA PRO A 103 -2.96 -18.13 -7.59
C PRO A 103 -4.11 -19.09 -7.95
N ASP A 104 -3.83 -20.08 -8.81
CA ASP A 104 -4.75 -21.18 -9.08
C ASP A 104 -4.18 -22.52 -8.58
N HIS A 105 -4.84 -23.06 -7.54
CA HIS A 105 -4.49 -24.34 -6.95
C HIS A 105 -5.67 -25.33 -6.96
N ARG A 106 -6.74 -25.05 -7.70
CA ARG A 106 -7.98 -25.85 -7.69
C ARG A 106 -7.76 -27.32 -8.06
N ARG A 107 -6.76 -27.60 -8.90
CA ARG A 107 -6.40 -28.96 -9.35
C ARG A 107 -5.36 -29.66 -8.48
N ARG A 108 -4.91 -29.05 -7.37
CA ARG A 108 -3.83 -29.60 -6.54
C ARG A 108 -4.37 -30.67 -5.57
N LYS A 109 -3.75 -31.84 -5.58
CA LYS A 109 -3.99 -32.91 -4.60
C LYS A 109 -3.17 -32.67 -3.32
N GLY A 110 -3.72 -31.92 -2.35
CA GLY A 110 -3.24 -31.84 -0.96
C GLY A 110 -1.72 -31.67 -0.71
N GLY A 111 -1.28 -32.04 0.51
CA GLY A 111 0.13 -32.12 0.91
C GLY A 111 0.78 -30.81 1.37
N LYS A 112 2.01 -30.92 1.90
CA LYS A 112 2.80 -29.78 2.39
C LYS A 112 3.03 -28.75 1.28
N ARG A 113 2.78 -27.48 1.58
CA ARG A 113 3.09 -26.37 0.67
C ARG A 113 4.61 -26.24 0.51
N LYS A 114 5.08 -26.13 -0.73
CA LYS A 114 6.50 -25.93 -1.08
C LYS A 114 6.73 -24.47 -1.48
N LYS A 115 7.99 -24.05 -1.62
CA LYS A 115 8.35 -22.66 -1.98
C LYS A 115 7.68 -22.21 -3.29
N GLU A 116 7.58 -23.09 -4.26
CA GLU A 116 6.99 -22.83 -5.58
C GLU A 116 5.48 -22.57 -5.50
N HIS A 117 4.82 -22.93 -4.40
CA HIS A 117 3.40 -22.65 -4.17
C HIS A 117 3.11 -21.15 -4.09
N TYR A 118 4.06 -20.39 -3.55
CA TYR A 118 3.93 -18.96 -3.34
C TYR A 118 4.59 -18.14 -4.46
N ASN A 119 4.99 -18.81 -5.55
CA ASN A 119 5.66 -18.17 -6.67
C ASN A 119 4.62 -17.60 -7.65
N LEU A 120 4.41 -16.29 -7.62
CA LEU A 120 3.42 -15.56 -8.43
C LEU A 120 4.01 -14.94 -9.70
N LYS A 121 5.04 -15.58 -10.28
CA LYS A 121 5.82 -15.00 -11.40
C LYS A 121 5.56 -15.64 -12.78
N ARG A 122 4.48 -16.42 -12.95
CA ARG A 122 4.27 -17.14 -14.23
C ARG A 122 3.91 -16.19 -15.36
N SER A 123 3.06 -15.21 -15.07
CA SER A 123 2.60 -14.24 -16.07
C SER A 123 3.45 -12.97 -16.09
N ARG A 124 3.87 -12.48 -14.91
CA ARG A 124 4.70 -11.27 -14.77
C ARG A 124 5.47 -11.30 -13.45
N SER A 125 6.57 -10.56 -13.40
CA SER A 125 7.32 -10.32 -12.15
C SER A 125 7.14 -8.88 -11.71
N LEU A 126 7.09 -8.65 -10.41
CA LEU A 126 7.08 -7.32 -9.83
C LEU A 126 8.51 -6.85 -9.52
N VAL A 127 8.86 -5.66 -9.99
CA VAL A 127 10.15 -5.02 -9.69
C VAL A 127 9.89 -3.68 -9.02
N TYR A 128 10.32 -3.55 -7.77
CA TYR A 128 10.28 -2.28 -7.06
C TYR A 128 11.56 -1.49 -7.36
N VAL A 129 11.40 -0.31 -7.97
CA VAL A 129 12.50 0.59 -8.28
C VAL A 129 12.35 1.90 -7.52
N GLN A 130 13.48 2.52 -7.20
CA GLN A 130 13.53 3.83 -6.55
C GLN A 130 14.43 4.77 -7.33
N ASN A 131 13.89 5.91 -7.74
CA ASN A 131 14.73 7.03 -8.17
C ASN A 131 15.36 7.74 -6.96
N MET A 132 16.28 8.67 -7.20
CA MET A 132 17.03 9.33 -6.11
C MET A 132 16.14 10.12 -5.14
N ASN A 133 15.05 10.71 -5.62
CA ASN A 133 14.11 11.42 -4.76
C ASN A 133 13.32 10.44 -3.87
N GLN A 134 12.84 9.33 -4.44
CA GLN A 134 12.18 8.26 -3.70
C GLN A 134 13.12 7.68 -2.64
N ARG A 135 14.40 7.49 -3.00
CA ARG A 135 15.42 7.01 -2.09
C ARG A 135 15.66 7.97 -0.91
N LEU A 136 15.68 9.27 -1.17
CA LEU A 136 15.74 10.28 -0.11
C LEU A 136 14.52 10.19 0.82
N ASN A 137 13.33 10.10 0.25
CA ASN A 137 12.10 9.94 1.03
C ASN A 137 12.11 8.65 1.86
N THR A 138 12.67 7.55 1.35
CA THR A 138 12.86 6.30 2.11
C THR A 138 13.80 6.51 3.30
N LEU A 139 14.93 7.20 3.11
CA LEU A 139 15.86 7.52 4.19
C LEU A 139 15.18 8.39 5.28
N LEU A 140 14.47 9.45 4.89
CA LEU A 140 13.74 10.31 5.82
C LEU A 140 12.63 9.54 6.57
N LEU A 141 11.94 8.63 5.87
CA LEU A 141 10.91 7.79 6.47
C LEU A 141 11.50 6.81 7.47
N ALA A 142 12.66 6.20 7.18
CA ALA A 142 13.35 5.30 8.09
C ALA A 142 13.67 6.00 9.43
N GLY A 143 14.18 7.24 9.37
CA GLY A 143 14.43 8.05 10.56
C GLY A 143 13.15 8.36 11.36
N ARG A 144 12.05 8.67 10.68
CA ARG A 144 10.76 8.96 11.34
C ARG A 144 10.13 7.73 12.01
N LEU A 145 10.23 6.56 11.38
CA LEU A 145 9.61 5.34 11.90
C LEU A 145 10.41 4.71 13.04
N GLY A 146 11.73 4.90 13.07
CA GLY A 146 12.60 4.42 14.14
C GLY A 146 12.77 2.89 14.22
N PHE A 147 12.24 2.13 13.25
CA PHE A 147 12.45 0.69 13.16
C PHE A 147 13.91 0.33 12.84
N ILE A 148 14.58 1.19 12.07
CA ILE A 148 16.00 1.08 11.77
C ILE A 148 16.72 2.11 12.64
N LYS A 149 17.64 1.65 13.50
CA LYS A 149 18.45 2.54 14.33
C LYS A 149 19.57 3.13 13.49
N LEU A 150 19.46 4.42 13.19
CA LEU A 150 20.48 5.20 12.49
C LEU A 150 21.35 5.93 13.52
N SER A 151 22.62 6.14 13.17
CA SER A 151 23.55 6.86 14.03
C SER A 151 23.21 8.36 14.18
N LYS A 152 22.52 8.93 13.18
CA LYS A 152 22.08 10.33 13.17
C LYS A 152 20.72 10.49 12.49
N ASP A 153 19.96 11.53 12.85
CA ASP A 153 18.71 11.86 12.16
C ASP A 153 19.01 12.21 10.69
N PRO A 154 18.40 11.50 9.73
CA PRO A 154 18.48 11.81 8.30
C PRO A 154 18.30 13.28 7.91
N ARG A 155 17.47 14.04 8.64
CA ARG A 155 17.25 15.47 8.37
C ARG A 155 18.46 16.31 8.71
N GLU A 156 19.13 15.99 9.81
CA GLU A 156 20.37 16.64 10.21
C GLU A 156 21.48 16.27 9.22
N VAL A 157 21.60 15.00 8.85
CA VAL A 157 22.58 14.53 7.85
C VAL A 157 22.42 15.25 6.51
N LEU A 158 21.17 15.45 6.05
CA LEU A 158 20.90 16.23 4.83
C LEU A 158 21.27 17.72 4.99
N THR A 159 21.09 18.26 6.19
CA THR A 159 21.44 19.65 6.51
C THR A 159 22.95 19.84 6.50
N ASP A 160 23.70 18.93 7.13
CA ASP A 160 25.18 18.93 7.11
C ASP A 160 25.72 18.88 5.68
N PHE A 161 25.15 17.99 4.85
CA PHE A 161 25.53 17.89 3.44
C PHE A 161 25.30 19.22 2.69
N ARG A 162 24.15 19.87 2.92
CA ARG A 162 23.83 21.16 2.28
C ARG A 162 24.73 22.28 2.77
N HIS A 163 25.15 22.27 4.03
CA HIS A 163 26.16 23.20 4.53
C HIS A 163 27.52 22.98 3.86
N GLU A 164 27.92 21.74 3.62
CA GLU A 164 29.21 21.42 3.01
C GLU A 164 29.24 21.66 1.49
N LYS A 165 28.17 21.28 0.77
CA LYS A 165 28.14 21.23 -0.71
C LYS A 165 27.23 22.27 -1.36
N GLY A 166 26.44 23.01 -0.58
CA GLY A 166 25.46 23.97 -1.08
C GLY A 166 24.15 23.32 -1.57
N PHE A 167 23.14 24.16 -1.81
CA PHE A 167 21.79 23.73 -2.18
C PHE A 167 21.64 23.31 -3.66
N SER A 168 22.64 23.59 -4.50
CA SER A 168 22.65 23.17 -5.91
C SER A 168 23.10 21.72 -6.10
N ALA A 169 23.67 21.10 -5.06
CA ALA A 169 24.13 19.71 -5.12
C ALA A 169 22.95 18.74 -5.26
N THR A 170 23.14 17.74 -6.13
CA THR A 170 22.12 16.75 -6.49
C THR A 170 21.95 15.68 -5.42
N TYR A 171 20.81 14.98 -5.44
CA TYR A 171 20.61 13.82 -4.56
C TYR A 171 21.56 12.66 -4.85
N LYS A 172 22.07 12.54 -6.08
CA LYS A 172 23.11 11.56 -6.41
C LYS A 172 24.38 11.85 -5.63
N GLU A 173 24.81 13.12 -5.59
CA GLU A 173 25.96 13.56 -4.81
C GLU A 173 25.74 13.38 -3.31
N PHE A 174 24.53 13.69 -2.82
CA PHE A 174 24.15 13.42 -1.44
C PHE A 174 24.33 11.95 -1.08
N PHE A 175 23.84 11.00 -1.90
CA PHE A 175 23.98 9.58 -1.58
C PHE A 175 25.41 9.06 -1.68
N SER A 176 26.21 9.59 -2.61
CA SER A 176 27.65 9.31 -2.65
C SER A 176 28.37 9.81 -1.39
N TRP A 177 28.03 11.01 -0.93
CA TRP A 177 28.57 11.59 0.30
C TRP A 177 28.09 10.83 1.55
N PHE A 178 26.80 10.48 1.62
CA PHE A 178 26.19 9.76 2.74
C PHE A 178 26.79 8.36 2.87
N LYS A 179 26.97 7.63 1.77
CA LYS A 179 27.63 6.32 1.78
C LYS A 179 29.07 6.39 2.31
N LYS A 180 29.79 7.51 2.08
CA LYS A 180 31.16 7.70 2.53
C LYS A 180 31.23 8.01 4.03
N HIS A 181 30.35 8.87 4.54
CA HIS A 181 30.38 9.34 5.93
C HIS A 181 29.61 8.45 6.91
N TYR A 182 28.55 7.79 6.42
CA TYR A 182 27.66 6.93 7.21
C TYR A 182 27.44 5.57 6.52
N PRO A 183 28.50 4.78 6.27
CA PRO A 183 28.40 3.54 5.50
C PRO A 183 27.49 2.49 6.16
N THR A 184 27.50 2.40 7.49
CA THR A 184 26.66 1.46 8.26
C THR A 184 25.18 1.81 8.15
N ASP A 185 24.83 3.09 8.29
CA ASP A 185 23.44 3.57 8.16
C ASP A 185 22.94 3.41 6.73
N TYR A 186 23.79 3.65 5.73
CA TYR A 186 23.46 3.41 4.32
C TYR A 186 23.12 1.93 4.08
N ALA A 187 23.98 1.01 4.53
CA ALA A 187 23.79 -0.43 4.35
C ALA A 187 22.59 -0.99 5.15
N ALA A 188 22.22 -0.36 6.26
CA ALA A 188 21.04 -0.74 7.04
C ALA A 188 19.73 -0.45 6.30
N ILE A 189 19.73 0.50 5.34
CA ILE A 189 18.54 0.91 4.60
C ILE A 189 18.55 0.37 3.15
N PHE A 190 19.72 0.31 2.51
CA PHE A 190 19.85 0.00 1.07
C PHE A 190 20.96 -1.01 0.77
#